data_AF-A0A5Q2NK78-F1
#
_entry.id   AF-A0A5Q2NK78-F1
#
_cell.length_a   1.000
_cell.length_b   1.000
_cell.length_c   1.000
_cell.angle_alpha   90.00
_cell.angle_beta   90.00
_cell.angle_gamma   90.00
#
_symmetry.space_group_name_H-M   'P 1'
#
loop_
_entity.id
_entity.type
_entity.pdbx_description
1 polymer ?
#
loop_
_entity_poly.entity_id
_entity_poly.type
_entity_poly.pdbx_seq_one_letter_code
_entity_poly.pdbx_strand_id
1 'polypeptide(L)' 'MRTIDELEHTARVHTVIEVVKEVLGDTVLTDEFIASLRRMSFEELGQFVLRLVTTRELDAAFLAVSAMDAEVQQQQLGFA' A
#
# COMPACT_ATOMS: atom_id res chain seq x y z
N MET A 1 -6.56 25.14 -7.43
CA MET A 1 -7.06 24.35 -6.29
C MET A 1 -6.79 22.86 -6.55
N ARG A 2 -5.51 22.48 -6.65
CA ARG A 2 -5.07 21.11 -6.99
C ARG A 2 -4.09 20.54 -5.96
N THR A 3 -3.60 21.39 -5.05
CA THR A 3 -2.47 21.13 -4.15
C THR A 3 -2.90 20.62 -2.78
N ILE A 4 -4.16 20.83 -2.38
CA ILE A 4 -4.66 20.40 -1.06
C ILE A 4 -4.89 18.88 -1.06
N ASP A 5 -5.49 18.36 -2.12
CA ASP A 5 -5.79 16.92 -2.31
C ASP A 5 -4.53 16.04 -2.22
N GLU A 6 -3.44 16.41 -2.90
CA GLU A 6 -2.19 15.64 -2.88
C GLU A 6 -1.50 15.66 -1.50
N LEU A 7 -1.62 16.78 -0.79
CA LEU A 7 -1.02 16.95 0.53
C LEU A 7 -1.80 16.18 1.62
N GLU A 8 -3.13 16.20 1.53
CA GLU A 8 -4.00 15.38 2.37
C GLU A 8 -3.81 13.88 2.09
N HIS A 9 -3.68 13.49 0.81
CA HIS A 9 -3.41 12.11 0.42
C HIS A 9 -2.07 11.62 0.99
N THR A 10 -1.02 12.44 0.87
CA THR A 10 0.30 12.12 1.40
C THR A 10 0.28 11.98 2.93
N ALA A 11 -0.38 12.89 3.64
CA ALA A 11 -0.55 12.80 5.09
C ALA A 11 -1.30 11.52 5.50
N ARG A 12 -2.34 11.14 4.75
CA ARG A 12 -3.14 9.93 4.97
C ARG A 12 -2.29 8.67 4.81
N VAL A 13 -1.53 8.57 3.73
CA VAL A 13 -0.60 7.45 3.49
C VAL A 13 0.40 7.33 4.65
N HIS A 14 0.93 8.47 5.12
CA HIS A 14 1.83 8.49 6.26
C HIS A 14 1.18 7.93 7.53
N THR A 15 -0.06 8.32 7.83
CA THR A 15 -0.83 7.78 8.95
C THR A 15 -1.05 6.27 8.82
N VAL A 16 -1.36 5.77 7.61
CA VAL A 16 -1.53 4.33 7.37
C VAL A 16 -0.23 3.58 7.63
N ILE A 17 0.92 4.12 7.19
CA ILE A 17 2.25 3.53 7.44
C ILE A 17 2.53 3.41 8.94
N GLU A 18 2.23 4.46 9.72
CA GLU A 18 2.39 4.42 11.19
C GLU A 18 1.51 3.36 11.83
N VAL A 19 0.24 3.22 11.40
CA VAL A 19 -0.65 2.17 11.91
C VAL A 19 -0.12 0.77 11.53
N VAL A 20 0.38 0.59 10.31
CA VAL A 20 0.99 -0.68 9.89
C VAL A 20 2.20 -1.02 10.74
N LYS A 21 3.06 -0.02 11.00
CA LYS A 21 4.22 -0.15 11.88
C LYS A 21 3.80 -0.56 13.29
N GLU A 22 2.73 0.02 13.83
CA GLU A 22 2.24 -0.29 15.17
C GLU A 22 1.63 -1.70 15.27
N VAL A 23 0.89 -2.13 14.24
CA VAL A 23 0.18 -3.43 14.26
C VAL A 23 1.10 -4.60 13.92
N LEU A 24 1.99 -4.44 12.94
CA LEU A 24 2.78 -5.52 12.35
C LEU A 24 4.29 -5.37 12.55
N GLY A 25 4.77 -4.21 12.99
CA GLY A 25 6.19 -3.90 13.11
C GLY A 25 6.84 -3.41 11.80
N ASP A 26 8.06 -2.90 11.93
CA ASP A 26 8.83 -2.31 10.83
C ASP A 26 9.19 -3.29 9.71
N THR A 27 9.16 -4.60 9.99
CA THR A 27 9.61 -5.65 9.07
C THR A 27 8.83 -5.76 7.77
N VAL A 28 7.62 -5.18 7.70
CA VAL A 28 6.77 -5.28 6.51
C VAL A 28 6.67 -3.99 5.69
N LEU A 29 7.29 -2.92 6.17
CA LEU A 29 7.33 -1.63 5.48
C LEU A 29 8.45 -1.64 4.41
N THR A 30 8.27 -2.44 3.37
CA THR A 30 9.13 -2.40 2.19
C THR A 30 8.78 -1.21 1.30
N ASP A 31 9.73 -0.74 0.48
CA ASP A 31 9.48 0.35 -0.47
C ASP A 31 8.35 0.02 -1.44
N GLU A 32 8.22 -1.25 -1.85
CA GLU A 32 7.12 -1.75 -2.68
C GLU A 32 5.77 -1.64 -1.97
N PHE A 33 5.72 -2.01 -0.70
CA PHE A 33 4.50 -1.89 0.11
C PHE A 33 4.06 -0.42 0.23
N ILE A 34 5.01 0.48 0.49
CA ILE A 34 4.74 1.92 0.56
C ILE A 34 4.28 2.47 -0.80
N ALA A 35 4.87 1.99 -1.90
CA ALA A 35 4.44 2.35 -3.25
C ALA A 35 3.00 1.89 -3.53
N SER A 36 2.62 0.68 -3.12
CA SER A 36 1.26 0.16 -3.23
C SER A 36 0.27 1.03 -2.44
N LEU A 37 0.61 1.44 -1.21
CA LEU A 37 -0.22 2.36 -0.42
C LEU A 37 -0.43 3.73 -1.10
N ARG A 38 0.60 4.26 -1.77
CA ARG A 38 0.48 5.56 -2.49
C ARG A 38 -0.44 5.49 -3.70
N ARG A 39 -0.55 4.31 -4.34
CA ARG A 39 -1.42 4.08 -5.50
C ARG A 39 -2.89 3.87 -5.12
N MET A 40 -3.17 3.58 -3.85
CA MET A 40 -4.53 3.40 -3.34
C MET A 40 -5.27 4.73 -3.24
N SER A 41 -6.57 4.68 -3.47
CA SER A 41 -7.49 5.77 -3.18
C SER A 41 -7.75 5.93 -1.68
N PHE A 42 -8.32 7.07 -1.31
CA PHE A 42 -8.63 7.41 0.08
C PHE A 42 -9.55 6.39 0.78
N GLU A 43 -10.52 5.84 0.03
CA GLU A 43 -11.45 4.83 0.54
C GLU A 43 -10.75 3.48 0.76
N GLU A 44 -9.89 3.08 -0.19
CA GLU A 44 -9.11 1.84 -0.11
C GLU A 44 -8.14 1.86 1.07
N LEU A 45 -7.47 2.98 1.32
CA LEU A 45 -6.62 3.17 2.50
C LEU A 45 -7.41 3.01 3.80
N GLY A 46 -8.63 3.55 3.87
CA GLY A 46 -9.51 3.41 5.02
C GLY A 46 -9.93 1.96 5.27
N GLN A 47 -10.35 1.24 4.22
CA GLN A 47 -10.71 -0.17 4.33
C GLN A 47 -9.51 -1.06 4.67
N PHE A 48 -8.33 -0.74 4.16
CA PHE A 48 -7.10 -1.45 4.48
C PHE A 48 -6.76 -1.34 5.97
N VAL A 49 -6.73 -0.12 6.52
CA VAL A 49 -6.48 0.11 7.95
C VAL A 49 -7.52 -0.59 8.82
N LEU A 50 -8.81 -0.48 8.45
CA LEU A 50 -9.88 -1.13 9.22
C LEU A 50 -9.69 -2.64 9.28
N ARG A 51 -9.40 -3.27 8.14
CA ARG A 51 -9.11 -4.71 8.08
C ARG A 51 -7.87 -5.05 8.89
N LEU A 52 -6.78 -4.31 8.71
CA LEU A 52 -5.53 -4.53 9.39
C LEU A 52 -5.67 -4.50 10.92
N VAL A 53 -6.40 -3.53 11.48
CA VAL A 53 -6.61 -3.44 12.93
C VAL A 53 -7.51 -4.59 13.42
N THR A 54 -8.45 -5.05 12.59
CA THR A 54 -9.38 -6.13 12.93
C THR A 54 -8.74 -7.51 12.88
N THR A 55 -7.93 -7.79 11.86
CA THR A 55 -7.32 -9.12 11.64
C THR A 55 -5.91 -9.21 12.21
N ARG A 56 -5.21 -8.08 12.36
CA ARG A 56 -3.76 -8.01 12.66
C ARG A 56 -2.89 -8.82 11.70
N GLU A 57 -3.39 -9.04 10.49
CA GLU A 57 -2.69 -9.76 9.44
C GLU A 57 -2.71 -8.91 8.16
N LEU A 58 -1.61 -8.96 7.41
CA LEU A 58 -1.62 -8.47 6.04
C LEU A 58 -2.50 -9.36 5.20
N ASP A 59 -3.51 -8.74 4.62
CA ASP A 59 -4.42 -9.40 3.70
C ASP A 59 -3.59 -10.00 2.56
N ALA A 60 -3.64 -11.33 2.37
CA ALA A 60 -2.89 -12.01 1.32
C ALA A 60 -3.26 -11.49 -0.09
N ALA A 61 -4.45 -10.89 -0.24
CA ALA A 61 -4.84 -10.20 -1.47
C ALA A 61 -4.00 -8.94 -1.73
N PHE A 62 -3.52 -8.25 -0.68
CA PHE A 62 -2.60 -7.11 -0.81
C PHE A 62 -1.23 -7.56 -1.32
N LEU A 63 -0.71 -8.68 -0.78
CA LEU A 63 0.56 -9.26 -1.23
C LEU A 63 0.45 -9.77 -2.67
N ALA A 64 -0.69 -10.34 -3.05
CA ALA A 64 -0.93 -10.80 -4.42
C ALA A 64 -0.97 -9.65 -5.45
N VAL A 65 -1.55 -8.49 -5.09
CA VAL A 65 -1.55 -7.29 -5.95
C VAL A 65 -0.13 -6.75 -6.14
N SER A 66 0.69 -6.74 -5.08
CA SER A 66 2.09 -6.28 -5.18
C SER A 66 2.96 -7.26 -5.98
N ALA A 67 2.67 -8.57 -5.91
CA ALA A 67 3.36 -9.59 -6.70
C ALA A 67 2.97 -9.59 -8.20
N MET A 68 1.70 -9.33 -8.52
CA MET A 68 1.24 -9.28 -9.92
C MET A 68 1.85 -8.12 -10.71
N ASP A 69 2.12 -6.97 -10.08
CA ASP A 69 2.83 -5.84 -10.71
C ASP A 69 4.27 -6.25 -11.10
N ALA A 70 4.95 -7.06 -10.29
CA ALA A 70 6.29 -7.55 -10.54
C ALA A 70 6.37 -8.56 -11.71
N GLU A 71 5.37 -9.43 -11.85
CA GLU A 71 5.31 -10.41 -12.94
C GLU A 71 5.01 -9.76 -14.31
N VAL A 72 4.13 -8.74 -14.33
CA VAL A 72 3.80 -8.01 -15.57
C VAL A 72 5.01 -7.27 -16.13
N GLN A 73 5.88 -6.74 -15.26
CA GLN A 73 7.10 -6.04 -15.68
C GLN A 73 8.17 -6.99 -16.25
N GLN A 74 8.26 -8.23 -15.76
CA GLN A 74 9.19 -9.22 -16.29
C GLN A 74 8.79 -9.77 -17.66
N GLN A 75 7.49 -9.90 -17.95
CA GLN A 75 7.01 -10.37 -19.26
C GLN A 75 7.21 -9.37 -20.41
N GLN A 76 7.30 -8.06 -20.13
CA GLN A 76 7.53 -7.04 -21.17
C GLN A 76 8.98 -6.92 -21.61
N LEU A 77 9.95 -7.42 -20.84
CA LEU A 77 11.37 -7.42 -21.19
C LEU A 77 11.78 -8.66 -22.01
N GLY A 78 10.86 -9.59 -22.26
CA GLY A 78 11.10 -10.86 -22.96
C GLY A 78 10.81 -10.84 -24.47
N PHE A 79 10.44 -9.71 -25.05
CA PHE A 79 10.20 -9.58 -26.49
C PHE A 79 11.14 -8.53 -27.09
N ALA A 80 12.41 -8.94 -27.25
CA ALA A 80 13.34 -8.37 -28.21
C ALA A 80 13.10 -8.99 -29.60
#